data_AF-A0A7S2FVH4-F1
#
_entry.id   AF-A0A7S2FVH4-F1
#
_cell.length_a   1.000
_cell.length_b   1.000
_cell.length_c   1.000
_cell.angle_alpha   90.00
_cell.angle_beta   90.00
_cell.angle_gamma   90.00
#
_symmetry.space_group_name_H-M   'P 1'
#
loop_
_entity.id
_entity.type
_entity.pdbx_description
1 polymer ?
#
loop_
_entity_poly.entity_id
_entity_poly.type
_entity_poly.pdbx_seq_one_letter_code
_entity_poly.pdbx_strand_id
1 'polypeptide(L)'
;FEFTTALHTYFNVDSVESAAIYGLDGVSYLDSLEGRVTKVESDSEEGVRFESEVDRIYLGAPRGITIKCGDVTGRKISVSTSSEFEDAVVWNPWAEKAARMGDYGDDEYREHVCYEVAACGNPVTLGPGQSWSGTQKLCDKSSQA
;
A
#
# COMPACT_ATOMS: atom_id res chain seq x y z
N PHE A 1 3.87 22.98 14.16
CA PHE A 1 2.70 22.64 13.33
C PHE A 1 2.57 21.13 13.29
N GLU A 2 1.42 20.63 12.87
CA GLU A 2 1.18 19.19 12.74
C GLU A 2 0.83 18.87 11.29
N PHE A 3 1.23 17.69 10.83
CA PHE A 3 0.90 17.21 9.49
C PHE A 3 0.84 15.68 9.45
N THR A 4 0.11 15.17 8.47
CA THR A 4 0.20 13.76 8.05
C THR A 4 0.84 13.72 6.67
N THR A 5 1.49 12.61 6.32
CA THR A 5 2.11 12.46 5.01
C THR A 5 2.07 11.01 4.54
N ALA A 6 2.10 10.81 3.23
CA ALA A 6 2.26 9.51 2.61
C ALA A 6 3.02 9.65 1.29
N LEU A 7 3.70 8.59 0.88
CA LEU A 7 4.18 8.43 -0.49
C LEU A 7 3.20 7.52 -1.23
N HIS A 8 2.31 8.14 -2.01
CA HIS A 8 1.19 7.47 -2.68
C HIS A 8 1.66 6.69 -3.92
N THR A 9 2.42 5.63 -3.69
CA THR A 9 3.18 4.92 -4.73
C THR A 9 2.31 3.87 -5.44
N TYR A 10 2.16 4.06 -6.75
CA TYR A 10 1.51 3.11 -7.67
C TYR A 10 2.54 2.10 -8.18
N PHE A 11 2.31 0.82 -7.93
CA PHE A 11 3.15 -0.26 -8.43
C PHE A 11 2.48 -0.93 -9.62
N ASN A 12 3.13 -0.87 -10.79
CA ASN A 12 2.69 -1.61 -11.96
C ASN A 12 2.68 -3.13 -11.66
N VAL A 13 1.65 -3.82 -12.09
CA VAL A 13 1.45 -5.27 -11.95
C VAL A 13 0.96 -5.87 -13.28
N ASP A 14 1.22 -7.14 -13.51
CA ASP A 14 0.77 -7.88 -14.69
C ASP A 14 -0.76 -8.01 -14.71
N SER A 15 -1.35 -8.21 -13.54
CA SER A 15 -2.79 -8.28 -13.31
C SER A 15 -3.04 -8.16 -11.80
N VAL A 16 -3.92 -7.23 -11.43
CA VAL A 16 -4.37 -7.00 -10.05
C VAL A 16 -4.91 -8.27 -9.40
N GLU A 17 -5.61 -9.13 -10.16
CA GLU A 17 -6.20 -10.37 -9.65
C GLU A 17 -5.15 -11.42 -9.23
N SER A 18 -3.95 -11.35 -9.82
CA SER A 18 -2.83 -12.25 -9.48
C SER A 18 -1.78 -11.60 -8.56
N ALA A 19 -1.91 -10.29 -8.32
CA ALA A 19 -1.04 -9.54 -7.42
C ALA A 19 -1.31 -9.90 -5.95
N ALA A 20 -0.32 -9.67 -5.10
CA ALA A 20 -0.44 -9.85 -3.66
C ALA A 20 0.58 -9.01 -2.89
N ILE A 21 0.20 -8.52 -1.70
CA ILE A 21 1.10 -7.81 -0.78
C ILE A 21 1.33 -8.68 0.47
N TYR A 22 2.59 -9.07 0.68
CA TYR A 22 3.02 -9.91 1.79
C TYR A 22 3.69 -9.11 2.90
N GLY A 23 3.48 -9.57 4.15
CA GLY A 23 4.12 -9.02 5.35
C GLY A 23 3.16 -8.27 6.27
N LEU A 24 1.90 -8.08 5.87
CA LEU A 24 0.88 -7.38 6.67
C LEU A 24 0.08 -8.30 7.59
N ASP A 25 0.40 -9.60 7.64
CA ASP A 25 -0.29 -10.56 8.52
C ASP A 25 -0.25 -10.13 10.00
N GLY A 26 -1.40 -10.22 10.66
CA GLY A 26 -1.59 -9.82 12.05
C GLY A 26 -1.58 -8.31 12.29
N VAL A 27 -1.43 -7.48 11.25
CA VAL A 27 -1.45 -6.01 11.38
C VAL A 27 -2.91 -5.52 11.41
N SER A 28 -3.21 -4.63 12.36
CA SER A 28 -4.51 -3.97 12.41
C SER A 28 -4.65 -2.93 11.31
N TYR A 29 -5.81 -2.86 10.66
CA TYR A 29 -6.11 -1.84 9.66
C TYR A 29 -7.48 -1.20 9.87
N LEU A 30 -7.63 0.02 9.37
CA LEU A 30 -8.90 0.72 9.24
C LEU A 30 -9.41 0.56 7.80
N ASP A 31 -10.64 0.08 7.63
CA ASP A 31 -11.25 -0.11 6.32
C ASP A 31 -12.06 1.12 5.90
N SER A 32 -11.55 1.92 4.95
CA SER A 32 -12.21 3.17 4.52
C SER A 32 -13.57 2.92 3.86
N LEU A 33 -13.80 1.74 3.28
CA LEU A 33 -15.07 1.39 2.61
C LEU A 33 -16.17 1.07 3.62
N GLU A 34 -15.78 0.65 4.83
CA GLU A 34 -16.69 0.32 5.93
C GLU A 34 -16.69 1.39 7.03
N GLY A 35 -16.35 2.63 6.70
CA GLY A 35 -16.38 3.74 7.67
C GLY A 35 -15.26 3.68 8.71
N ARG A 36 -14.10 3.13 8.33
CA ARG A 36 -12.88 2.98 9.15
C ARG A 36 -13.06 2.10 10.37
N VAL A 37 -13.82 1.01 10.23
CA VAL A 37 -13.86 -0.05 11.24
C VAL A 37 -12.48 -0.69 11.34
N THR A 38 -12.02 -0.91 12.57
CA THR A 38 -10.78 -1.62 12.85
C THR A 38 -10.94 -3.12 12.63
N LYS A 39 -10.09 -3.69 11.77
CA LYS A 39 -9.97 -5.11 11.48
C LYS A 39 -8.52 -5.55 11.67
N VAL A 40 -8.28 -6.85 11.64
CA VAL A 40 -6.94 -7.43 11.65
C VAL A 40 -6.75 -8.20 10.36
N GLU A 41 -5.61 -8.02 9.71
CA GLU A 41 -5.22 -8.80 8.54
C GLU A 41 -4.92 -10.23 8.96
N SER A 42 -5.58 -11.19 8.31
CA SER A 42 -5.53 -12.60 8.69
C SER A 42 -5.14 -13.55 7.54
N ASP A 43 -4.88 -13.02 6.35
CA ASP A 43 -4.56 -13.80 5.15
C ASP A 43 -3.06 -14.10 5.05
N SER A 44 -2.55 -14.82 6.06
CA SER A 44 -1.11 -15.00 6.32
C SER A 44 -0.33 -15.70 5.19
N GLU A 45 -0.91 -16.71 4.54
CA GLU A 45 -0.20 -17.50 3.51
C GLU A 45 -0.34 -16.90 2.09
N GLU A 46 -1.42 -16.16 1.83
CA GLU A 46 -1.70 -15.65 0.48
C GLU A 46 -1.30 -14.19 0.28
N GLY A 47 -1.11 -13.45 1.38
CA GLY A 47 -0.93 -12.00 1.37
C GLY A 47 -2.24 -11.27 1.04
N VAL A 48 -2.22 -9.94 1.10
CA VAL A 48 -3.38 -9.12 0.76
C VAL A 48 -3.67 -9.26 -0.74
N ARG A 49 -4.84 -9.80 -1.06
CA ARG A 49 -5.36 -9.98 -2.43
C ARG A 49 -6.38 -8.90 -2.79
N PHE A 50 -6.63 -8.76 -4.08
CA PHE A 50 -7.51 -7.74 -4.65
C PHE A 50 -8.59 -8.41 -5.51
N GLU A 51 -9.72 -8.71 -4.90
CA GLU A 51 -10.91 -9.29 -5.56
C GLU A 51 -12.05 -8.29 -5.70
N SER A 52 -11.89 -7.11 -5.11
CA SER A 52 -12.83 -5.99 -5.11
C SER A 52 -12.07 -4.70 -4.76
N GLU A 53 -12.79 -3.58 -4.61
CA GLU A 53 -12.17 -2.32 -4.14
C GLU A 53 -11.48 -2.54 -2.78
N VAL A 54 -10.25 -2.05 -2.66
CA VAL A 54 -9.48 -2.07 -1.42
C VAL A 54 -9.07 -0.64 -1.10
N ASP A 55 -9.33 -0.20 0.13
CA ASP A 55 -8.91 1.09 0.67
C ASP A 55 -8.69 0.92 2.18
N ARG A 56 -7.49 0.50 2.56
CA ARG A 56 -7.15 0.05 3.92
C ARG A 56 -5.94 0.79 4.46
N ILE A 57 -6.05 1.30 5.69
CA ILE A 57 -4.95 1.98 6.41
C ILE A 57 -4.43 1.03 7.49
N TYR A 58 -3.27 0.41 7.26
CA TYR A 58 -2.58 -0.46 8.21
C TYR A 58 -1.81 0.39 9.23
N LEU A 59 -2.18 0.25 10.50
CA LEU A 59 -1.59 1.01 11.61
C LEU A 59 -0.42 0.23 12.20
N GLY A 60 0.75 0.87 12.34
CA GLY A 60 1.94 0.17 12.83
C GLY A 60 2.45 -0.90 11.84
N ALA A 61 2.41 -0.59 10.54
CA ALA A 61 2.85 -1.49 9.49
C ALA A 61 4.34 -1.86 9.63
N PRO A 62 4.75 -3.06 9.21
CA PRO A 62 6.16 -3.46 9.23
C PRO A 62 7.00 -2.56 8.34
N ARG A 63 8.28 -2.40 8.70
CA ARG A 63 9.23 -1.57 7.93
C ARG A 63 9.61 -2.14 6.56
N GLY A 64 9.12 -3.33 6.22
CA GLY A 64 9.35 -3.92 4.91
C GLY A 64 8.29 -4.94 4.54
N ILE A 65 7.88 -4.90 3.28
CA ILE A 65 6.91 -5.81 2.67
C ILE A 65 7.43 -6.33 1.33
N THR A 66 6.73 -7.29 0.75
CA THR A 66 6.97 -7.73 -0.63
C THR A 66 5.69 -7.68 -1.44
N ILE A 67 5.74 -7.03 -2.59
CA ILE A 67 4.66 -7.00 -3.58
C ILE A 67 4.99 -8.04 -4.64
N LYS A 68 4.11 -9.02 -4.83
CA LYS A 68 4.10 -9.88 -6.01
C LYS A 68 3.30 -9.17 -7.10
N CYS A 69 3.93 -8.91 -8.23
CA CYS A 69 3.34 -8.16 -9.34
C CYS A 69 2.43 -9.00 -10.24
N GLY A 70 2.25 -10.28 -9.96
CA GLY A 70 1.43 -11.18 -10.78
C GLY A 70 2.16 -12.45 -11.16
N ASP A 71 1.45 -13.36 -11.82
CA ASP A 71 1.94 -14.70 -12.18
C ASP A 71 2.66 -14.76 -13.53
N VAL A 72 2.48 -13.75 -14.38
CA VAL A 72 3.02 -13.76 -15.75
C VAL A 72 4.54 -13.53 -15.74
N THR A 73 4.99 -12.46 -15.09
CA THR A 73 6.42 -12.12 -15.00
C THR A 73 7.09 -12.76 -13.79
N GLY A 74 6.30 -13.15 -12.77
CA GLY A 74 6.82 -13.55 -11.46
C GLY A 74 7.59 -12.43 -10.74
N ARG A 75 7.49 -11.18 -11.22
CA ARG A 75 8.21 -10.03 -10.65
C ARG A 75 7.79 -9.80 -9.21
N LYS A 76 8.77 -9.51 -8.36
CA LYS A 76 8.57 -9.18 -6.96
C LYS A 76 9.29 -7.88 -6.63
N ILE A 77 8.61 -6.97 -5.96
CA ILE A 77 9.19 -5.71 -5.50
C ILE A 77 9.25 -5.77 -3.98
N SER A 78 10.43 -5.59 -3.42
CA SER A 78 10.55 -5.33 -1.98
C SER A 78 10.48 -3.84 -1.73
N VAL A 79 9.62 -3.47 -0.79
CA VAL A 79 9.49 -2.11 -0.28
C VAL A 79 10.06 -2.12 1.12
N SER A 80 10.92 -1.16 1.44
CA SER A 80 11.32 -0.89 2.82
C SER A 80 11.24 0.60 3.13
N THR A 81 11.01 0.92 4.40
CA THR A 81 10.79 2.29 4.84
C THR A 81 11.58 2.63 6.10
N SER A 82 11.86 3.92 6.29
CA SER A 82 12.42 4.44 7.52
C SER A 82 11.40 4.42 8.65
N SER A 83 11.85 4.59 9.90
CA SER A 83 10.99 4.52 11.08
C SER A 83 9.90 5.59 11.17
N GLU A 84 10.06 6.67 10.41
CA GLU A 84 9.17 7.82 10.42
C GLU A 84 7.84 7.56 9.68
N PHE A 85 7.77 6.54 8.84
CA PHE A 85 6.54 6.05 8.25
C PHE A 85 6.09 4.80 9.02
N GLU A 86 5.22 5.00 10.00
CA GLU A 86 4.72 3.95 10.90
C GLU A 86 3.51 3.21 10.34
N ASP A 87 2.84 3.78 9.33
CA ASP A 87 1.60 3.26 8.76
C ASP A 87 1.80 2.90 7.28
N ALA A 88 0.83 2.18 6.72
CA ALA A 88 0.74 1.98 5.29
C ALA A 88 -0.68 2.06 4.78
N VAL A 89 -0.88 2.50 3.54
CA VAL A 89 -2.15 2.39 2.83
C VAL A 89 -2.02 1.33 1.74
N VAL A 90 -3.00 0.44 1.66
CA VAL A 90 -3.19 -0.45 0.52
C VAL A 90 -4.43 -0.02 -0.22
N TRP A 91 -4.29 0.24 -1.51
CA TRP A 91 -5.39 0.75 -2.33
C TRP A 91 -5.43 0.17 -3.73
N ASN A 92 -6.64 -0.14 -4.19
CA ASN A 92 -7.00 -0.33 -5.59
C ASN A 92 -8.49 0.06 -5.76
N PRO A 93 -8.85 0.91 -6.74
CA PRO A 93 -10.21 1.43 -6.86
C PRO A 93 -11.21 0.39 -7.38
N TRP A 94 -10.72 -0.67 -8.02
CA TRP A 94 -11.56 -1.58 -8.79
C TRP A 94 -12.39 -0.89 -9.88
N ALA A 95 -13.16 -1.68 -10.62
CA ALA A 95 -13.84 -1.23 -11.84
C ALA A 95 -14.83 -0.07 -11.61
N GLU A 96 -15.68 -0.16 -10.59
CA GLU A 96 -16.74 0.83 -10.40
C GLU A 96 -16.22 2.22 -10.03
N LYS A 97 -15.17 2.31 -9.19
CA LYS A 97 -14.58 3.60 -8.81
C LYS A 97 -13.67 4.12 -9.91
N ALA A 98 -12.90 3.25 -10.58
CA ALA A 98 -12.09 3.62 -11.74
C ALA A 98 -12.93 4.34 -12.81
N ALA A 99 -14.08 3.77 -13.20
CA ALA A 99 -14.99 4.36 -14.19
C ALA A 99 -15.60 5.72 -13.80
N ARG A 100 -15.47 6.14 -12.52
CA ARG A 100 -15.93 7.44 -12.02
C ARG A 100 -14.80 8.45 -11.85
N MET A 101 -13.55 8.05 -11.99
CA MET A 101 -12.37 8.90 -11.85
C MET A 101 -12.02 9.51 -13.21
N GLY A 102 -12.24 10.81 -13.39
CA GLY A 102 -12.09 11.48 -14.69
C GLY A 102 -10.65 11.59 -15.19
N ASP A 103 -9.67 11.34 -14.32
CA ASP A 103 -8.23 11.36 -14.59
C ASP A 103 -7.60 9.95 -14.59
N TYR A 104 -8.43 8.91 -14.68
CA TYR A 104 -8.03 7.51 -14.55
C TYR A 104 -8.73 6.66 -15.62
N GLY A 105 -8.02 5.73 -16.25
CA GLY A 105 -8.62 4.86 -17.26
C GLY A 105 -9.57 3.82 -16.65
N ASP A 106 -10.71 3.55 -17.30
CA ASP A 106 -11.72 2.59 -16.81
C ASP A 106 -11.14 1.23 -16.40
N ASP A 107 -10.15 0.74 -17.17
CA ASP A 107 -9.47 -0.55 -16.93
C ASP A 107 -8.08 -0.41 -16.27
N GLU A 108 -7.64 0.80 -15.94
CA GLU A 108 -6.29 1.06 -15.40
C GLU A 108 -6.07 0.41 -14.02
N TYR A 109 -7.17 0.15 -13.28
CA TYR A 109 -7.12 -0.57 -12.00
C TYR A 109 -6.57 -1.99 -12.12
N ARG A 110 -6.58 -2.56 -13.32
CA ARG A 110 -6.10 -3.93 -13.57
C ARG A 110 -4.59 -4.03 -13.57
N GLU A 111 -3.89 -2.91 -13.77
CA GLU A 111 -2.46 -2.86 -14.04
C GLU A 111 -1.65 -2.26 -12.88
N HIS A 112 -2.27 -1.94 -11.75
CA HIS A 112 -1.52 -1.52 -10.57
C HIS A 112 -2.16 -1.89 -9.24
N VAL A 113 -1.32 -1.81 -8.21
CA VAL A 113 -1.73 -1.79 -6.80
C VAL A 113 -0.99 -0.65 -6.11
N CYS A 114 -1.62 -0.01 -5.14
CA CYS A 114 -0.95 0.99 -4.30
C CYS A 114 -0.51 0.36 -2.99
N TYR A 115 0.77 0.58 -2.64
CA TYR A 115 1.30 0.40 -1.29
C TYR A 115 2.01 1.69 -0.89
N GLU A 116 1.37 2.43 -0.01
CA GLU A 116 1.79 3.78 0.34
C GLU A 116 2.40 3.74 1.73
N VAL A 117 3.66 4.15 1.87
CA VAL A 117 4.21 4.34 3.22
C VAL A 117 3.66 5.63 3.79
N ALA A 118 3.20 5.60 5.03
CA ALA A 118 2.41 6.70 5.60
C ALA A 118 2.77 7.00 7.05
N ALA A 119 2.57 8.26 7.42
CA ALA A 119 2.53 8.75 8.79
C ALA A 119 1.19 9.47 8.94
N CYS A 120 0.15 8.72 9.29
CA CYS A 120 -1.24 9.20 9.22
C CYS A 120 -2.10 8.78 10.43
N GLY A 121 -1.82 7.65 11.06
CA GLY A 121 -2.48 7.23 12.30
C GLY A 121 -2.15 8.17 13.44
N ASN A 122 -0.89 8.60 13.51
CA ASN A 122 -0.41 9.64 14.43
C ASN A 122 0.18 10.81 13.63
N PRO A 123 -0.44 12.01 13.67
CA PRO A 123 0.14 13.20 13.03
C PRO A 123 1.55 13.51 13.55
N VAL A 124 2.43 13.92 12.65
CA VAL A 124 3.78 14.37 12.97
C VAL A 124 3.74 15.81 13.49
N THR A 125 4.25 16.05 14.70
CA THR A 125 4.34 17.38 15.29
C THR A 125 5.76 17.93 15.17
N LEU A 126 5.92 19.10 14.55
CA LEU A 126 7.20 19.82 14.45
C LEU A 126 7.15 21.18 15.17
N GLY A 127 8.10 21.38 16.08
CA GLY A 127 8.39 22.66 16.70
C GLY A 127 9.25 23.58 15.81
N PRO A 128 9.41 24.87 16.17
CA PRO A 128 10.26 25.79 15.45
C PRO A 128 11.70 25.27 15.31
N GLY A 129 12.23 25.28 14.09
CA GLY A 129 13.60 24.83 13.78
C GLY A 129 13.79 23.31 13.70
N GLN A 130 12.75 22.50 13.92
CA GLN A 130 12.82 21.06 13.74
C GLN A 130 12.55 20.65 12.28
N SER A 131 13.03 19.47 11.92
CA SER A 131 12.85 18.87 10.60
C SER A 131 12.39 17.41 10.73
N TRP A 132 11.68 16.93 9.71
CA TRP A 132 11.27 15.54 9.57
C TRP A 132 11.74 14.99 8.23
N SER A 133 12.13 13.72 8.18
CA SER A 133 12.57 13.04 6.96
C SER A 133 12.16 11.57 7.00
N GLY A 134 11.37 11.14 6.02
CA GLY A 134 11.03 9.74 5.78
C GLY A 134 11.64 9.24 4.47
N THR A 135 11.85 7.94 4.34
CA THR A 135 12.37 7.33 3.10
C THR A 135 11.63 6.06 2.75
N GLN A 136 11.21 5.93 1.48
CA GLN A 136 10.79 4.66 0.88
C GLN A 136 11.89 4.16 -0.06
N LYS A 137 12.26 2.89 0.05
CA LYS A 137 13.21 2.22 -0.85
C LYS A 137 12.49 1.10 -1.58
N LEU A 138 12.59 1.12 -2.90
CA LEU A 138 12.03 0.11 -3.79
C LEU A 138 13.17 -0.72 -4.39
N CYS A 139 13.02 -2.04 -4.37
CA CYS A 139 14.00 -2.96 -4.94
C CYS A 139 13.27 -4.02 -5.77
N ASP A 140 13.50 -4.02 -7.07
CA ASP A 140 13.05 -5.10 -7.94
C ASP A 140 13.92 -6.34 -7.69
N LYS A 141 13.26 -7.45 -7.33
CA LYS A 141 13.88 -8.74 -7.06
C LYS A 141 13.66 -9.73 -8.20
N SER A 142 13.25 -9.27 -9.38
CA SER A 142 13.27 -10.12 -10.58
C SER A 142 14.64 -10.76 -10.73
N SER A 143 14.68 -12.10 -10.77
CA SER A 143 15.89 -12.85 -11.10
C SER A 143 16.44 -12.29 -12.41
N GLN A 144 17.70 -11.83 -12.43
CA GLN A 144 18.40 -11.67 -13.70
C GLN A 144 18.40 -13.06 -14.35
N ALA A 145 17.69 -13.19 -15.46
CA ALA A 145 17.76 -14.37 -16.31
C ALA A 145 19.18 -14.52 -16.88
#